data_AF-A0A3B9SS49-F1
#
_entry.id   AF-A0A3B9SS49-F1
#
_cell.length_a   1.000
_cell.length_b   1.000
_cell.length_c   1.000
_cell.angle_alpha   90.00
_cell.angle_beta   90.00
_cell.angle_gamma   90.00
#
_symmetry.space_group_name_H-M   'P 1'
#
loop_
_entity.id
_entity.type
_entity.pdbx_description
1 polymer ?
#
loop_
_entity_poly.entity_id
_entity_poly.type
_entity_poly.pdbx_seq_one_letter_code
_entity_poly.pdbx_strand_id
1 'polypeptide(L)'
;ERYWFDTLHSLKRAFQVLHSLWTKGELKPDRTAFTFGGLRLEISDRSLERQMRAAGGEDMPGVAIRPEGISLRHSGAGYELRGRLVCAGEGATVRFVPQALLLDGTPVQPDVLAYVAGTPLFTLRLAQTGNAAVREIRHETGKLVLLLKWP
;
A
#
# COMPACT_ATOMS: atom_id res chain seq x y z
N GLU A 1 -2.83 23.47 15.73
CA GLU A 1 -1.54 23.18 15.04
C GLU A 1 -0.93 21.83 15.42
N ARG A 2 -0.81 21.45 16.70
CA ARG A 2 -0.26 20.12 17.10
C ARG A 2 -0.97 18.91 16.45
N TYR A 3 -2.30 18.97 16.32
CA TYR A 3 -3.11 17.87 15.81
C TYR A 3 -2.75 17.43 14.38
N TRP A 4 -2.55 18.38 13.46
CA TRP A 4 -2.16 18.08 12.08
C TRP A 4 -0.77 17.43 11.99
N PHE A 5 0.13 17.83 12.88
CA PHE A 5 1.47 17.26 12.95
C PHE A 5 1.42 15.80 13.42
N ASP A 6 0.57 15.49 14.40
CA ASP A 6 0.34 14.13 14.90
C ASP A 6 -0.29 13.24 13.81
N THR A 7 -1.25 13.76 13.05
CA THR A 7 -1.87 13.06 11.92
C THR A 7 -0.86 12.72 10.83
N LEU A 8 -0.01 13.67 10.44
CA LEU A 8 1.05 13.43 9.45
C LEU A 8 2.10 12.46 9.98
N HIS A 9 2.40 12.48 11.27
CA HIS A 9 3.31 11.53 11.89
C HIS A 9 2.75 10.10 11.85
N SER A 10 1.48 9.91 12.20
CA SER A 10 0.78 8.63 12.10
C SER A 10 0.75 8.11 10.66
N LEU A 11 0.41 8.98 9.70
CA LEU A 11 0.43 8.63 8.28
C LEU A 11 1.82 8.19 7.81
N LYS A 12 2.87 8.94 8.17
CA LYS A 12 4.26 8.60 7.85
C LYS A 12 4.65 7.25 8.46
N ARG A 13 4.27 6.98 9.71
CA ARG A 13 4.52 5.71 10.38
C ARG A 13 3.85 4.55 9.65
N ALA A 14 2.59 4.70 9.24
CA ALA A 14 1.87 3.68 8.48
C ALA A 14 2.60 3.34 7.16
N PHE A 15 3.11 4.34 6.45
CA PHE A 15 3.91 4.11 5.23
C PHE A 15 5.24 3.44 5.51
N GLN A 16 5.94 3.80 6.59
CA GLN A 16 7.19 3.15 6.96
C GLN A 16 6.98 1.67 7.29
N VAL A 17 5.88 1.33 7.98
CA VAL A 17 5.50 -0.05 8.27
C VAL A 17 5.20 -0.80 6.97
N LEU A 18 4.35 -0.24 6.09
CA LEU A 18 4.01 -0.85 4.80
C LEU A 18 5.27 -1.07 3.94
N HIS A 19 6.14 -0.06 3.87
CA HIS A 19 7.41 -0.14 3.15
C HIS A 19 8.32 -1.23 3.72
N SER A 20 8.47 -1.32 5.05
CA SER A 20 9.23 -2.38 5.70
C SER A 20 8.66 -3.77 5.38
N LEU A 21 7.34 -3.96 5.51
CA LEU A 21 6.69 -5.24 5.23
C LEU A 21 6.96 -5.71 3.80
N TRP A 22 6.84 -4.79 2.83
CA TRP A 22 7.03 -5.10 1.41
C TRP A 22 8.49 -5.40 1.06
N THR A 23 9.42 -4.55 1.52
CA THR A 23 10.84 -4.60 1.14
C THR A 23 11.63 -5.67 1.88
N LYS A 24 11.21 -6.05 3.08
CA LYS A 24 11.82 -7.15 3.84
C LYS A 24 11.21 -8.52 3.53
N GLY A 25 10.10 -8.56 2.78
CA GLY A 25 9.39 -9.80 2.47
C GLY A 25 8.58 -10.35 3.64
N GLU A 26 8.27 -9.50 4.62
CA GLU A 26 7.43 -9.85 5.75
C GLU A 26 5.95 -9.83 5.38
N LEU A 27 5.60 -9.17 4.27
CA LEU A 27 4.26 -9.21 3.69
C LEU A 27 3.97 -10.61 3.14
N LYS A 28 3.16 -11.37 3.87
CA LYS A 28 2.71 -12.70 3.48
C LYS A 28 1.42 -12.61 2.67
N PRO A 29 1.40 -13.09 1.42
CA PRO A 29 0.16 -13.22 0.66
C PRO A 29 -0.74 -14.29 1.30
N ASP A 30 -2.05 -14.10 1.20
CA ASP A 30 -3.03 -15.10 1.63
C ASP A 30 -3.05 -16.30 0.71
N ARG A 31 -2.78 -16.07 -0.58
CA ARG A 31 -2.66 -17.13 -1.57
C ARG A 31 -1.53 -16.85 -2.54
N THR A 32 -0.73 -17.88 -2.79
CA THR A 32 0.31 -17.90 -3.81
C THR A 32 -0.03 -19.03 -4.79
N ALA A 33 -0.08 -18.72 -6.08
CA ALA A 33 -0.36 -19.71 -7.12
C ALA A 33 0.60 -19.55 -8.29
N PHE A 34 1.20 -20.65 -8.73
CA PHE A 34 1.95 -20.70 -9.98
C PHE A 34 0.97 -20.74 -11.15
N THR A 35 1.23 -19.90 -12.15
CA THR A 35 0.48 -19.82 -13.40
C THR A 35 1.43 -20.03 -14.56
N PHE A 36 0.92 -20.39 -15.73
CA PHE A 36 1.75 -20.56 -16.93
C PHE A 36 2.57 -19.29 -17.27
N GLY A 37 2.09 -18.11 -16.88
CA GLY A 37 2.75 -16.82 -17.10
C GLY A 37 3.57 -16.27 -15.93
N GLY A 38 3.74 -17.03 -14.84
CA GLY A 38 4.50 -16.62 -13.66
C GLY A 38 3.75 -16.84 -12.34
N LEU A 39 3.90 -15.92 -11.38
CA LEU A 39 3.37 -16.08 -10.02
C LEU A 39 2.17 -15.16 -9.77
N ARG A 40 1.10 -15.69 -9.17
CA ARG A 40 -0.06 -14.93 -8.71
C ARG A 40 -0.03 -14.83 -7.19
N LEU A 41 -0.02 -13.61 -6.67
CA LEU A 41 -0.10 -13.31 -5.25
C LEU A 41 -1.44 -12.64 -4.96
N GLU A 42 -2.13 -13.09 -3.92
CA GLU A 42 -3.38 -12.52 -3.45
C GLU A 42 -3.24 -12.06 -2.01
N ILE A 43 -3.61 -10.82 -1.72
CA ILE A 43 -3.55 -10.19 -0.40
C ILE A 43 -4.90 -9.55 -0.12
N SER A 44 -5.63 -10.04 0.89
CA SER A 44 -6.88 -9.43 1.35
C SER A 44 -6.63 -8.18 2.18
N ASP A 45 -7.61 -7.28 2.20
CA ASP A 45 -7.57 -6.07 3.02
C ASP A 45 -7.41 -6.41 4.52
N ARG A 46 -8.14 -7.40 5.02
CA ARG A 46 -8.04 -7.92 6.39
C ARG A 46 -6.65 -8.45 6.72
N SER A 47 -6.02 -9.15 5.78
CA SER A 47 -4.68 -9.69 6.01
C SER A 47 -3.63 -8.59 6.01
N LEU A 48 -3.73 -7.62 5.10
CA LEU A 48 -2.87 -6.45 5.06
C LEU A 48 -3.01 -5.62 6.34
N GLU A 49 -4.23 -5.34 6.78
CA GLU A 49 -4.52 -4.63 8.03
C GLU A 49 -3.94 -5.36 9.25
N ARG A 50 -4.15 -6.68 9.35
CA ARG A 50 -3.59 -7.50 10.43
C ARG A 50 -2.07 -7.46 10.45
N GLN A 51 -1.41 -7.55 9.29
CA GLN A 51 0.04 -7.50 9.18
C GLN A 51 0.60 -6.11 9.52
N MET A 52 -0.09 -5.04 9.10
CA MET A 52 0.24 -3.68 9.51
C MET A 52 0.14 -3.52 11.02
N ARG A 53 -0.96 -3.96 11.65
CA ARG A 53 -1.10 -3.92 13.12
C ARG A 53 -0.06 -4.75 13.85
N ALA A 54 0.28 -5.94 13.35
CA ALA A 54 1.32 -6.77 13.94
C ALA A 54 2.71 -6.11 13.92
N ALA A 55 3.02 -5.34 12.88
CA ALA A 55 4.30 -4.65 12.74
C ALA A 55 4.31 -3.24 13.36
N GLY A 56 3.17 -2.55 13.37
CA GLY A 56 3.04 -1.13 13.74
C GLY A 56 2.29 -0.86 15.05
N GLY A 57 1.60 -1.84 15.61
CA GLY A 57 0.73 -1.73 16.79
C GLY A 57 -0.74 -1.50 16.46
N GLU A 58 -1.59 -1.40 17.50
CA GLU A 58 -3.04 -1.17 17.38
C GLU A 58 -3.39 0.19 16.74
N ASP A 59 -2.47 1.16 16.78
CA ASP A 59 -2.61 2.50 16.20
C ASP A 59 -2.30 2.53 14.68
N MET A 60 -2.61 1.45 13.97
CA MET A 60 -2.46 1.37 12.52
C MET A 60 -3.79 1.63 11.81
N PRO A 61 -3.77 2.25 10.61
CA PRO A 61 -4.99 2.51 9.87
C PRO A 61 -5.70 1.21 9.50
N GLY A 62 -7.02 1.26 9.48
CA GLY A 62 -7.82 0.27 8.78
C GLY A 62 -7.54 0.30 7.29
N VAL A 63 -7.63 -0.85 6.63
CA VAL A 63 -7.35 -1.01 5.21
C VAL A 63 -8.62 -1.45 4.51
N ALA A 64 -8.96 -0.80 3.40
CA ALA A 64 -10.01 -1.26 2.49
C ALA A 64 -9.46 -1.31 1.07
N ILE A 65 -9.71 -2.42 0.38
CA ILE A 65 -9.32 -2.59 -1.03
C ILE A 65 -10.60 -2.68 -1.86
N ARG A 66 -10.68 -1.88 -2.91
CA ARG A 66 -11.83 -1.76 -3.81
C ARG A 66 -11.35 -1.63 -5.26
N PRO A 67 -12.19 -1.83 -6.28
CA PRO A 67 -11.77 -1.71 -7.68
C PRO A 67 -11.09 -0.38 -8.03
N GLU A 68 -11.53 0.70 -7.40
CA GLU A 68 -10.97 2.05 -7.51
C GLU A 68 -9.59 2.20 -6.86
N GLY A 69 -9.20 1.33 -5.92
CA GLY A 69 -7.90 1.42 -5.25
C GLY A 69 -7.85 0.88 -3.82
N ILE A 70 -6.91 1.41 -3.05
CA ILE A 70 -6.68 1.13 -1.64
C ILE A 70 -7.00 2.38 -0.83
N SER A 71 -7.70 2.19 0.28
CA SER A 71 -8.00 3.22 1.26
C SER A 71 -7.37 2.85 2.59
N LEU A 72 -6.61 3.77 3.17
CA LEU A 72 -6.06 3.71 4.53
C LEU A 72 -6.79 4.73 5.38
N ARG A 73 -7.57 4.27 6.36
CA ARG A 73 -8.37 5.14 7.22
C ARG A 73 -8.00 4.96 8.69
N HIS A 74 -7.70 6.06 9.36
CA HIS A 74 -7.41 6.07 10.79
C HIS A 74 -8.33 7.04 11.51
N SER A 75 -9.39 6.54 12.14
CA SER A 75 -10.36 7.40 12.84
C SER A 75 -9.74 8.13 14.04
N GLY A 76 -8.82 7.50 14.77
CA GLY A 76 -8.14 8.12 15.93
C GLY A 76 -7.21 9.28 15.57
N ALA A 77 -6.43 9.15 14.50
CA ALA A 77 -5.53 10.18 13.97
C ALA A 77 -6.21 11.11 12.95
N GLY A 78 -7.49 10.89 12.64
CA GLY A 78 -8.29 11.77 11.80
C GLY A 78 -7.91 11.77 10.32
N TYR A 79 -7.41 10.67 9.72
CA TYR A 79 -7.07 10.70 8.28
C TYR A 79 -7.72 9.59 7.46
N GLU A 80 -7.89 9.88 6.17
CA GLU A 80 -8.21 8.92 5.14
C GLU A 80 -7.38 9.19 3.89
N LEU A 81 -6.53 8.24 3.51
CA LEU A 81 -5.75 8.29 2.29
C LEU A 81 -6.26 7.26 1.30
N ARG A 82 -6.59 7.69 0.09
CA ARG A 82 -7.00 6.83 -1.03
C ARG A 82 -5.97 6.92 -2.14
N GLY A 83 -5.69 5.80 -2.78
CA GLY A 83 -4.75 5.72 -3.89
C GLY A 83 -4.77 4.37 -4.58
N ARG A 84 -3.89 4.16 -5.55
CA ARG A 84 -3.78 2.90 -6.30
C ARG A 84 -2.36 2.42 -6.37
N LEU A 85 -2.16 1.11 -6.36
CA LEU A 85 -0.88 0.53 -6.72
C LEU A 85 -0.74 0.44 -8.24
N VAL A 86 0.38 0.91 -8.77
CA VAL A 86 0.74 0.84 -10.19
C VAL A 86 2.12 0.18 -10.35
N CYS A 87 2.41 -0.38 -11.52
CA CYS A 87 3.76 -0.90 -11.80
C CYS A 87 4.76 0.26 -11.87
N ALA A 88 5.91 0.14 -11.21
CA ALA A 88 6.95 1.17 -11.19
C ALA A 88 8.00 1.02 -12.31
N GLY A 89 7.68 0.25 -13.36
CA GLY A 89 8.54 0.05 -14.54
C GLY A 89 9.44 -1.18 -14.44
N GLU A 90 10.38 -1.19 -13.49
CA GLU A 90 11.42 -2.23 -13.44
C GLU A 90 11.23 -3.26 -12.31
N GLY A 91 11.35 -4.53 -12.69
CA GLY A 91 11.33 -5.66 -11.77
C GLY A 91 10.01 -5.80 -10.99
N ALA A 92 10.09 -6.37 -9.79
CA ALA A 92 8.93 -6.60 -8.94
C ALA A 92 8.58 -5.36 -8.10
N THR A 93 8.61 -4.18 -8.72
CA THR A 93 8.41 -2.90 -8.04
C THR A 93 7.03 -2.33 -8.32
N VAL A 94 6.31 -1.99 -7.26
CA VAL A 94 5.01 -1.33 -7.32
C VAL A 94 5.11 0.06 -6.71
N ARG A 95 4.34 1.02 -7.21
CA ARG A 95 4.24 2.37 -6.66
C ARG A 95 2.82 2.62 -6.18
N PHE A 96 2.65 3.11 -4.96
CA PHE A 96 1.37 3.64 -4.51
C PHE A 96 1.22 5.09 -4.98
N VAL A 97 0.21 5.34 -5.80
CA VAL A 97 -0.12 6.67 -6.30
C VAL A 97 -1.31 7.18 -5.49
N PRO A 98 -1.09 8.14 -4.57
CA PRO A 98 -2.18 8.75 -3.83
C PRO A 98 -3.09 9.54 -4.77
N GLN A 99 -4.40 9.48 -4.53
CA GLN A 99 -5.44 10.15 -5.32
C GLN A 99 -6.25 11.14 -4.49
N ALA A 100 -6.44 10.86 -3.20
CA ALA A 100 -7.09 11.79 -2.27
C ALA A 100 -6.55 11.58 -0.86
N LEU A 101 -6.35 12.66 -0.13
CA LEU A 101 -6.04 12.65 1.29
C LEU A 101 -7.03 13.57 2.01
N LEU A 102 -7.74 13.03 2.99
CA LEU A 102 -8.61 13.77 3.90
C LEU A 102 -7.94 13.79 5.27
N LEU A 103 -7.83 14.97 5.86
CA LEU A 103 -7.35 15.21 7.22
C LEU A 103 -8.49 15.89 8.00
N ASP A 104 -9.05 15.18 8.98
CA ASP A 104 -10.28 15.49 9.71
C ASP A 104 -11.47 15.80 8.79
N GLY A 105 -11.59 15.05 7.70
CA GLY A 105 -12.60 15.28 6.67
C GLY A 105 -12.31 16.47 5.75
N THR A 106 -11.23 17.21 5.98
CA THR A 106 -10.79 18.30 5.11
C THR A 106 -9.90 17.75 3.99
N PRO A 107 -10.24 17.99 2.70
CA PRO A 107 -9.40 17.55 1.59
C PRO A 107 -8.09 18.33 1.53
N VAL A 108 -6.99 17.60 1.42
CA VAL A 108 -5.67 18.16 1.12
C VAL A 108 -5.61 18.50 -0.36
N GLN A 109 -4.99 19.63 -0.68
CA GLN A 109 -4.86 20.10 -2.06
C GLN A 109 -4.08 19.10 -2.94
N PRO A 110 -4.48 18.91 -4.21
CA PRO A 110 -3.83 17.98 -5.12
C PRO A 110 -2.33 18.23 -5.30
N ASP A 111 -1.87 19.49 -5.28
CA ASP A 111 -0.46 19.83 -5.46
C ASP A 111 0.41 19.34 -4.30
N VAL A 112 -0.10 19.45 -3.07
CA VAL A 112 0.54 18.89 -1.88
C VAL A 112 0.57 17.36 -1.96
N LEU A 113 -0.52 16.76 -2.44
CA LEU A 113 -0.60 15.32 -2.63
C LEU A 113 0.38 14.81 -3.70
N ALA A 114 0.55 15.56 -4.80
CA ALA A 114 1.50 15.26 -5.87
C ALA A 114 2.95 15.35 -5.39
N TYR A 115 3.26 16.34 -4.55
CA TYR A 115 4.57 16.45 -3.90
C TYR A 115 4.84 15.23 -2.99
N VAL A 116 3.86 14.82 -2.18
CA VAL A 116 3.96 13.62 -1.34
C VAL A 116 4.10 12.35 -2.20
N ALA A 117 3.35 12.24 -3.30
CA ALA A 117 3.40 11.10 -4.23
C ALA A 117 4.79 10.85 -4.84
N GLY A 118 5.63 11.89 -4.96
CA GLY A 118 7.01 11.78 -5.43
C GLY A 118 7.97 11.14 -4.43
N THR A 119 7.53 10.84 -3.21
CA THR A 119 8.40 10.33 -2.14
C THR A 119 8.76 8.85 -2.37
N PRO A 120 10.03 8.43 -2.17
CA PRO A 120 10.45 7.03 -2.35
C PRO A 120 9.69 6.01 -1.50
N LEU A 121 9.11 6.45 -0.39
CA LEU A 121 8.28 5.62 0.52
C LEU A 121 7.09 4.95 -0.17
N PHE A 122 6.65 5.50 -1.30
CA PHE A 122 5.56 4.96 -2.10
C PHE A 122 6.00 3.90 -3.11
N THR A 123 7.30 3.71 -3.31
CA THR A 123 7.84 2.69 -4.22
C THR A 123 8.27 1.48 -3.39
N LEU A 124 7.65 0.33 -3.67
CA LEU A 124 7.76 -0.90 -2.91
C LEU A 124 8.32 -1.99 -3.81
N ARG A 125 9.51 -2.50 -3.51
CA ARG A 125 10.06 -3.68 -4.17
C ARG A 125 9.60 -4.92 -3.41
N LEU A 126 8.92 -5.84 -4.08
CA LEU A 126 8.59 -7.13 -3.49
C LEU A 126 9.89 -7.89 -3.21
N ALA A 127 10.13 -8.24 -1.95
CA ALA A 127 11.27 -9.09 -1.61
C ALA A 127 11.05 -10.53 -2.09
N GLN A 128 12.15 -11.29 -2.22
CA GLN A 128 12.14 -12.72 -2.53
C GLN A 128 11.52 -13.11 -3.89
N THR A 129 11.24 -12.16 -4.79
CA THR A 129 10.71 -12.45 -6.14
C THR A 129 11.80 -12.73 -7.19
N GLY A 130 13.07 -12.75 -6.80
CA GLY A 130 14.19 -12.96 -7.73
C GLY A 130 14.18 -11.95 -8.88
N ASN A 131 14.29 -12.45 -10.12
CA ASN A 131 14.22 -11.66 -11.35
C ASN A 131 12.79 -11.44 -11.86
N ALA A 132 11.75 -11.83 -11.10
CA ALA A 132 10.39 -11.63 -11.55
C ALA A 132 10.04 -10.14 -11.66
N ALA A 133 9.15 -9.82 -12.61
CA ALA A 133 8.63 -8.47 -12.81
C ALA A 133 7.13 -8.43 -12.53
N VAL A 134 6.63 -7.32 -11.96
CA VAL A 134 5.19 -7.13 -11.82
C VAL A 134 4.61 -6.87 -13.21
N ARG A 135 3.81 -7.83 -13.69
CA ARG A 135 3.11 -7.74 -14.97
C ARG A 135 1.81 -6.95 -14.83
N GLU A 136 1.06 -7.20 -13.76
CA GLU A 136 -0.27 -6.65 -13.58
C GLU A 136 -0.62 -6.52 -12.10
N ILE A 137 -1.37 -5.47 -11.78
CA ILE A 137 -1.92 -5.21 -10.44
C ILE A 137 -3.43 -5.06 -10.60
N ARG A 138 -4.20 -5.89 -9.92
CA ARG A 138 -5.67 -5.78 -9.88
C ARG A 138 -6.12 -5.46 -8.48
N HIS A 139 -6.96 -4.45 -8.38
CA HIS A 139 -7.70 -4.16 -7.16
C HIS A 139 -9.08 -4.78 -7.34
N GLU A 140 -9.39 -5.75 -6.50
CA GLU A 140 -10.68 -6.42 -6.43
C GLU A 140 -11.31 -6.07 -5.07
N THR A 141 -12.63 -6.13 -4.94
CA THR A 141 -13.29 -5.86 -3.65
C THR A 141 -12.73 -6.79 -2.57
N GLY A 142 -12.13 -6.20 -1.54
CA GLY A 142 -11.49 -6.88 -0.41
C GLY A 142 -10.14 -7.52 -0.70
N LYS A 143 -9.56 -7.35 -1.91
CA LYS A 143 -8.37 -8.09 -2.32
C LYS A 143 -7.50 -7.38 -3.35
N LEU A 144 -6.20 -7.38 -3.11
CA LEU A 144 -5.16 -7.02 -4.07
C LEU A 144 -4.61 -8.28 -4.73
N VAL A 145 -4.53 -8.28 -6.05
CA VAL A 145 -3.92 -9.36 -6.84
C VAL A 145 -2.71 -8.81 -7.58
N LEU A 146 -1.56 -9.43 -7.38
CA LEU A 146 -0.32 -9.13 -8.08
C LEU A 146 0.02 -10.30 -8.98
N LEU A 147 0.18 -10.04 -10.28
CA LEU A 147 0.68 -11.02 -11.24
C LEU A 147 2.13 -10.68 -11.56
N LEU A 148 3.02 -11.59 -11.21
CA LEU A 148 4.44 -11.53 -11.51
C LEU A 148 4.72 -12.41 -12.72
N LYS A 149 5.61 -11.97 -13.61
CA LYS A 149 6.17 -12.76 -14.70
C LYS A 149 7.62 -13.09 -14.43
N TRP A 150 8.08 -14.27 -14.85
CA TRP A 150 9.51 -14.56 -14.93
C TRP A 150 10.12 -13.76 -16.09
N PRO A 151 11.44 -13.46 -16.04
CA PRO A 151 12.13 -12.83 -17.17
C PRO A 151 12.06 -13.68 -18.44
#